data_AF-X1MBH0-F1
#
_entry.id   AF-X1MBH0-F1
#
_cell.length_a   1.000
_cell.length_b   1.000
_cell.length_c   1.000
_cell.angle_alpha   90.00
_cell.angle_beta   90.00
_cell.angle_gamma   90.00
#
_symmetry.space_group_name_H-M   'P 1'
#
loop_
_entity.id
_entity.type
_entity.pdbx_description
1 polymer ?
#
loop_
_entity_poly.entity_id
_entity_poly.type
_entity_poly.pdbx_seq_one_letter_code
_entity_poly.pdbx_strand_id
1 'polypeptide(L)'
;MFDSDLHLVDVMVVPQTSLLRAVIHALYIVASRRASSKFAEDAIETALATLKNKYPFFKNVTAKMKTFSEDGVNIDLSSNIDEVHKSEIGDAIESLIRVVYNDLSEEAGLYFITEMKQYAGDKIVEAIVDAGVDLDQIEVEQHHAYMRKNRKKTVKQGGQSENLLGYTWGGVSRWEHKEGSKYCTL
;
A
#
# COMPACT_ATOMS: atom_id res chain seq x y z
N MET A 1 -4.14 -15.03 52.45
CA MET A 1 -5.39 -15.09 51.69
C MET A 1 -5.52 -13.75 50.98
N PHE A 2 -4.87 -13.63 49.82
CA PHE A 2 -4.93 -12.44 48.98
C PHE A 2 -5.59 -12.89 47.68
N ASP A 3 -6.89 -12.61 47.57
CA ASP A 3 -7.58 -12.58 46.28
C ASP A 3 -6.89 -11.50 45.45
N SER A 4 -6.09 -11.95 44.49
CA SER A 4 -5.63 -11.10 43.40
C SER A 4 -6.55 -11.42 42.24
N ASP A 5 -7.72 -10.76 42.25
CA ASP A 5 -8.54 -10.57 41.06
C ASP A 5 -7.64 -9.94 40.00
N LEU A 6 -7.03 -10.81 39.21
CA LEU A 6 -6.31 -10.45 38.01
C LEU A 6 -7.38 -9.93 37.07
N HIS A 7 -7.52 -8.60 37.05
CA HIS A 7 -8.36 -7.89 36.12
C HIS A 7 -8.24 -8.53 34.74
N LEU A 8 -9.36 -9.13 34.31
CA LEU A 8 -9.64 -9.40 32.91
C LEU A 8 -9.36 -8.08 32.18
N VAL A 9 -8.18 -7.97 31.57
CA VAL A 9 -7.95 -6.98 30.54
C VAL A 9 -8.86 -7.47 29.43
N ASP A 10 -10.03 -6.85 29.33
CA ASP A 10 -10.95 -7.05 28.22
C ASP A 10 -10.19 -6.58 26.97
N VAL A 11 -9.41 -7.49 26.37
CA VAL A 11 -8.81 -7.31 25.05
C VAL A 11 -10.01 -7.19 24.13
N MET A 12 -10.46 -5.96 23.89
CA MET A 12 -11.59 -5.68 23.00
C MET A 12 -11.23 -6.23 21.63
N VAL A 13 -11.70 -7.45 21.35
CA VAL A 13 -11.52 -8.08 20.05
C VAL A 13 -12.30 -7.26 19.06
N VAL A 14 -11.60 -6.60 18.14
CA VAL A 14 -12.24 -5.83 17.06
C VAL A 14 -12.98 -6.82 16.15
N PRO A 15 -14.31 -6.67 15.97
CA PRO A 15 -15.04 -7.50 15.02
C PRO A 15 -14.48 -7.33 13.60
N GLN A 16 -14.47 -8.40 12.82
CA GLN A 16 -13.91 -8.40 11.47
C GLN A 16 -14.66 -7.45 10.55
N THR A 17 -15.97 -7.34 10.72
CA THR A 17 -16.81 -6.34 10.05
C THR A 17 -16.34 -4.92 10.36
N SER A 18 -16.06 -4.61 11.62
CA SER A 18 -15.57 -3.30 12.06
C SER A 18 -14.17 -3.00 11.54
N LEU A 19 -13.28 -4.00 11.58
CA LEU A 19 -11.94 -3.93 11.04
C LEU A 19 -11.96 -3.60 9.54
N LEU A 20 -12.72 -4.36 8.75
CA LEU A 20 -12.82 -4.17 7.31
C LEU A 20 -13.45 -2.81 6.96
N ARG A 21 -14.47 -2.38 7.72
CA ARG A 21 -15.07 -1.05 7.57
C ARG A 21 -14.05 0.05 7.77
N ALA A 22 -13.29 -0.01 8.87
CA ALA A 22 -12.29 1.00 9.20
C ALA A 22 -11.18 1.06 8.13
N VAL A 23 -10.74 -0.10 7.61
CA VAL A 23 -9.76 -0.17 6.53
C VAL A 23 -10.28 0.47 5.24
N ILE A 24 -11.47 0.08 4.77
CA ILE A 24 -12.05 0.65 3.54
C ILE A 24 -12.24 2.17 3.70
N HIS A 25 -12.65 2.61 4.89
CA HIS A 25 -12.80 4.03 5.21
C HIS A 25 -11.47 4.79 5.15
N ALA A 26 -10.43 4.27 5.79
CA ALA A 26 -9.10 4.86 5.76
C ALA A 26 -8.54 4.93 4.33
N LEU A 27 -8.71 3.86 3.54
CA LEU A 27 -8.32 3.82 2.13
C LEU A 27 -9.04 4.90 1.32
N TYR A 28 -10.34 5.11 1.55
CA TYR A 28 -11.09 6.15 0.85
C TYR A 28 -10.55 7.54 1.17
N ILE A 29 -10.32 7.86 2.45
CA ILE A 29 -9.86 9.19 2.86
C ILE A 29 -8.50 9.47 2.21
N VAL A 30 -7.57 8.53 2.30
CA VAL A 30 -6.22 8.70 1.74
C VAL A 30 -6.28 8.83 0.22
N ALA A 31 -7.00 7.95 -0.48
CA ALA A 31 -7.11 8.01 -1.94
C ALA A 31 -7.81 9.30 -2.41
N SER A 32 -8.84 9.75 -1.69
CA SER A 32 -9.57 10.98 -2.00
C SER A 32 -8.67 12.21 -1.88
N ARG A 33 -7.86 12.26 -0.82
CA ARG A 33 -6.92 13.34 -0.56
C ARG A 33 -5.76 13.37 -1.56
N ARG A 34 -5.27 12.21 -1.96
CA ARG A 34 -4.10 12.07 -2.85
C ARG A 34 -4.43 12.20 -4.33
N ALA A 35 -5.69 11.97 -4.73
CA ALA A 35 -6.14 12.07 -6.11
C ALA A 35 -7.45 12.88 -6.23
N SER A 36 -8.59 12.24 -6.02
CA SER A 36 -9.91 12.88 -5.94
C SER A 36 -10.91 11.92 -5.32
N SER A 37 -12.03 12.44 -4.79
CA SER A 37 -13.12 11.58 -4.28
C SER A 37 -13.62 10.62 -5.36
N LYS A 38 -13.88 11.10 -6.59
CA LYS A 38 -14.34 10.24 -7.68
C LYS A 38 -13.35 9.10 -7.99
N PHE A 39 -12.06 9.41 -7.97
CA PHE A 39 -11.02 8.40 -8.14
C PHE A 39 -11.05 7.37 -7.02
N ALA A 40 -11.17 7.80 -5.75
CA ALA A 40 -11.24 6.90 -4.61
C ALA A 40 -12.47 5.97 -4.67
N GLU A 41 -13.62 6.49 -5.10
CA GLU A 41 -14.83 5.71 -5.35
C GLU A 41 -14.57 4.62 -6.39
N ASP A 42 -14.04 5.00 -7.56
CA ASP A 42 -13.75 4.06 -8.65
C ASP A 42 -12.71 3.00 -8.25
N ALA A 43 -11.65 3.41 -7.56
CA ALA A 43 -10.59 2.51 -7.11
C ALA A 43 -11.11 1.48 -6.09
N ILE A 44 -11.92 1.91 -5.11
CA ILE A 44 -12.49 1.01 -4.10
C ILE A 44 -13.53 0.09 -4.73
N GLU A 45 -14.43 0.60 -5.57
CA GLU A 45 -15.43 -0.23 -6.26
C GLU A 45 -14.75 -1.28 -7.14
N THR A 46 -13.73 -0.89 -7.90
CA THR A 46 -12.95 -1.79 -8.75
C THR A 46 -12.19 -2.82 -7.92
N ALA A 47 -11.57 -2.41 -6.81
CA ALA A 47 -10.86 -3.31 -5.92
C ALA A 47 -11.79 -4.34 -5.30
N LEU A 48 -12.93 -3.91 -4.74
CA LEU A 48 -13.95 -4.80 -4.20
C LEU A 48 -14.49 -5.75 -5.28
N ALA A 49 -14.76 -5.26 -6.49
CA ALA A 49 -15.22 -6.08 -7.61
C ALA A 49 -14.18 -7.14 -8.02
N THR A 50 -12.90 -6.76 -8.05
CA THR A 50 -11.79 -7.66 -8.39
C THR A 50 -11.62 -8.75 -7.33
N LEU A 51 -11.73 -8.38 -6.05
CA LEU A 51 -11.50 -9.29 -4.93
C LEU A 51 -12.67 -10.24 -4.66
N LYS A 52 -13.90 -9.94 -5.12
CA LYS A 52 -15.07 -10.83 -5.02
C LYS A 52 -14.83 -12.25 -5.55
N ASN A 53 -13.97 -12.41 -6.55
CA ASN A 53 -13.65 -13.71 -7.14
C ASN A 53 -12.75 -14.56 -6.23
N LYS A 54 -11.88 -13.90 -5.45
CA LYS A 54 -10.92 -14.56 -4.57
C LYS A 54 -11.47 -14.74 -3.16
N TYR A 55 -12.28 -13.78 -2.69
CA TYR A 55 -12.85 -13.73 -1.35
C TYR A 55 -14.37 -13.59 -1.45
N PRO A 56 -15.12 -14.72 -1.39
CA PRO A 56 -16.56 -14.73 -1.64
C PRO A 56 -17.38 -13.84 -0.68
N PHE A 57 -16.87 -13.57 0.52
CA PHE A 57 -17.55 -12.71 1.49
C PHE A 57 -17.65 -11.25 1.03
N PHE A 58 -16.82 -10.79 0.08
CA PHE A 58 -16.99 -9.47 -0.54
C PHE A 58 -18.27 -9.34 -1.39
N LYS A 59 -18.95 -10.45 -1.73
CA LYS A 59 -20.24 -10.39 -2.47
C LYS A 59 -21.29 -9.60 -1.71
N ASN A 60 -21.20 -9.58 -0.38
CA ASN A 60 -22.14 -8.90 0.49
C ASN A 60 -21.63 -7.54 0.98
N VAL A 61 -20.51 -7.06 0.44
CA VAL A 61 -19.94 -5.75 0.76
C VAL A 61 -20.45 -4.71 -0.23
N THR A 62 -21.15 -3.71 0.28
CA THR A 62 -21.65 -2.58 -0.52
C THR A 62 -21.14 -1.27 0.06
N ALA A 63 -20.16 -0.67 -0.62
CA ALA A 63 -19.71 0.67 -0.29
C ALA A 63 -20.62 1.68 -1.01
N LYS A 64 -21.40 2.46 -0.25
CA LYS A 64 -22.20 3.58 -0.78
C LYS A 64 -21.55 4.89 -0.38
N MET A 65 -20.82 5.46 -1.31
CA MET A 65 -20.13 6.73 -1.15
C MET A 65 -21.21 7.83 -1.11
N LYS A 66 -21.36 8.50 0.05
CA LYS A 66 -22.40 9.52 0.26
C LYS A 66 -21.73 10.82 0.68
N THR A 67 -21.86 11.82 -0.18
CA THR A 67 -21.39 13.21 0.02
C THR A 67 -21.97 13.92 1.25
N PHE A 68 -22.96 13.35 1.94
CA PHE A 68 -23.64 13.95 3.09
C PHE A 68 -23.29 13.32 4.46
N SER A 69 -22.41 12.32 4.51
CA SER A 69 -21.87 11.82 5.79
C SER A 69 -20.68 12.68 6.24
N GLU A 70 -20.48 12.85 7.54
CA GLU A 70 -19.36 13.64 8.12
C GLU A 70 -18.00 13.24 7.53
N ASP A 71 -17.83 11.96 7.16
CA ASP A 71 -16.59 11.41 6.61
C ASP A 71 -16.67 11.03 5.11
N GLY A 72 -17.76 11.38 4.41
CA GLY A 72 -17.90 11.21 2.95
C GLY A 72 -18.22 9.80 2.43
N VAL A 73 -18.21 8.76 3.27
CA VAL A 73 -18.52 7.38 2.86
C VAL A 73 -19.41 6.64 3.86
N ASN A 74 -20.41 5.93 3.34
CA ASN A 74 -21.16 4.94 4.10
C ASN A 74 -20.84 3.51 3.59
N ILE A 75 -20.24 2.69 4.44
CA ILE A 75 -19.82 1.33 4.09
C ILE A 75 -20.75 0.33 4.76
N ASP A 76 -21.59 -0.31 3.94
CA ASP A 76 -22.50 -1.35 4.38
C ASP A 76 -21.83 -2.72 4.23
N LEU A 77 -21.77 -3.43 5.35
CA LEU A 77 -21.09 -4.72 5.48
C LEU A 77 -22.04 -5.67 6.22
N SER A 78 -22.21 -6.87 5.70
CA SER A 78 -23.01 -7.91 6.33
C SER A 78 -22.28 -8.54 7.52
N SER A 79 -23.06 -8.94 8.53
CA SER A 79 -22.53 -9.53 9.77
C SER A 79 -21.86 -10.89 9.61
N ASN A 80 -22.09 -11.60 8.50
CA ASN A 80 -21.44 -12.88 8.20
C ASN A 80 -19.92 -12.74 7.99
N ILE A 81 -19.40 -11.52 7.86
CA ILE A 81 -17.96 -11.26 7.81
C ILE A 81 -17.31 -11.61 9.15
N ASP A 82 -18.00 -11.47 10.27
CA ASP A 82 -17.47 -11.82 11.59
C ASP A 82 -17.25 -13.33 11.79
N GLU A 83 -17.82 -14.16 10.90
CA GLU A 83 -17.65 -15.62 10.88
C GLU A 83 -16.46 -16.06 10.02
N VAL A 84 -15.85 -15.15 9.24
CA VAL A 84 -14.71 -15.47 8.38
C VAL A 84 -13.47 -15.77 9.24
N HIS A 85 -12.54 -16.58 8.74
CA HIS A 85 -11.32 -16.82 9.49
C HIS A 85 -10.44 -15.56 9.49
N LYS A 86 -9.86 -15.22 10.65
CA LYS A 86 -9.08 -13.99 10.82
C LYS A 86 -7.96 -13.84 9.78
N SER A 87 -7.26 -14.93 9.46
CA SER A 87 -6.20 -14.89 8.44
C SER A 87 -6.73 -14.61 7.04
N GLU A 88 -7.94 -15.09 6.72
CA GLU A 88 -8.56 -14.84 5.41
C GLU A 88 -8.99 -13.36 5.29
N ILE A 89 -9.44 -12.75 6.40
CA ILE A 89 -9.64 -11.29 6.48
C ILE A 89 -8.32 -10.54 6.32
N GLY A 90 -7.25 -11.00 6.96
CA GLY A 90 -5.91 -10.44 6.78
C GLY A 90 -5.48 -10.43 5.32
N ASP A 91 -5.53 -11.60 4.66
CA ASP A 91 -5.17 -11.74 3.25
C ASP A 91 -6.02 -10.83 2.34
N ALA A 92 -7.31 -10.66 2.67
CA ALA A 92 -8.22 -9.79 1.94
C ALA A 92 -7.92 -8.30 2.16
N ILE A 93 -7.60 -7.90 3.38
CA ILE A 93 -7.17 -6.53 3.73
C ILE A 93 -5.88 -6.19 3.00
N GLU A 94 -4.87 -7.06 3.06
CA GLU A 94 -3.62 -6.86 2.34
C GLU A 94 -3.87 -6.73 0.83
N SER A 95 -4.66 -7.63 0.26
CA SER A 95 -5.00 -7.60 -1.16
C SER A 95 -5.71 -6.29 -1.52
N LEU A 96 -6.64 -5.82 -0.69
CA LEU A 96 -7.37 -4.57 -0.90
C LEU A 96 -6.45 -3.35 -0.87
N ILE A 97 -5.60 -3.24 0.15
CA ILE A 97 -4.61 -2.15 0.26
C ILE A 97 -3.75 -2.10 -1.00
N ARG A 98 -3.24 -3.26 -1.44
CA ARG A 98 -2.36 -3.36 -2.61
C ARG A 98 -3.05 -2.97 -3.90
N VAL A 99 -4.29 -3.41 -4.12
CA VAL A 99 -5.04 -3.04 -5.34
C VAL A 99 -5.29 -1.54 -5.38
N VAL A 100 -5.81 -0.94 -4.30
CA VAL A 100 -6.09 0.50 -4.25
C VAL A 100 -4.80 1.32 -4.41
N TYR A 101 -3.71 0.93 -3.74
CA TYR A 101 -2.43 1.59 -3.90
C TYR A 101 -1.88 1.52 -5.34
N ASN A 102 -2.01 0.37 -6.00
CA ASN A 102 -1.47 0.18 -7.35
C ASN A 102 -2.19 1.03 -8.41
N ASP A 103 -3.43 1.44 -8.15
CA ASP A 103 -4.19 2.32 -9.04
C ASP A 103 -3.77 3.79 -8.89
N LEU A 104 -3.12 4.17 -7.79
CA LEU A 104 -2.64 5.54 -7.57
C LEU A 104 -1.44 5.85 -8.48
N SER A 105 -1.34 7.13 -8.87
CA SER A 105 -0.14 7.63 -9.53
C SER A 105 1.08 7.52 -8.60
N GLU A 106 2.28 7.50 -9.18
CA GLU A 106 3.52 7.28 -8.43
C GLU A 106 3.75 8.30 -7.31
N GLU A 107 3.38 9.56 -7.55
CA GLU A 107 3.48 10.65 -6.57
C GLU A 107 2.37 10.57 -5.53
N ALA A 108 1.15 10.20 -5.97
CA ALA A 108 -0.01 10.04 -5.09
C ALA A 108 0.16 8.85 -4.12
N GLY A 109 0.91 7.82 -4.52
CA GLY A 109 1.16 6.63 -3.72
C GLY A 109 2.24 6.80 -2.64
N LEU A 110 3.06 7.85 -2.65
CA LEU A 110 4.12 8.03 -1.65
C LEU A 110 3.51 8.32 -0.27
N TYR A 111 3.94 7.61 0.79
CA TYR A 111 3.39 7.67 2.15
C TYR A 111 1.94 7.18 2.30
N PHE A 112 1.39 6.50 1.30
CA PHE A 112 0.00 6.04 1.35
C PHE A 112 -0.26 5.13 2.56
N ILE A 113 0.66 4.20 2.85
CA ILE A 113 0.52 3.28 4.00
C ILE A 113 0.63 4.04 5.32
N THR A 114 1.58 4.96 5.44
CA THR A 114 1.76 5.80 6.63
C THR A 114 0.49 6.59 6.94
N GLU A 115 -0.14 7.19 5.93
CA GLU A 115 -1.39 7.94 6.08
C GLU A 115 -2.57 7.04 6.41
N MET A 116 -2.66 5.86 5.78
CA MET A 116 -3.71 4.88 6.06
C MET A 116 -3.65 4.45 7.52
N LYS A 117 -2.46 4.14 8.05
CA LYS A 117 -2.24 3.84 9.48
C LYS A 117 -2.77 4.97 10.38
N GLN A 118 -2.45 6.23 10.05
CA GLN A 118 -2.92 7.40 10.81
C GLN A 118 -4.44 7.53 10.84
N TYR A 119 -5.11 7.33 9.69
CA TYR A 119 -6.58 7.42 9.62
C TYR A 119 -7.30 6.21 10.20
N ALA A 120 -6.70 5.02 10.14
CA ALA A 120 -7.27 3.82 10.75
C ALA A 120 -7.20 3.87 12.29
N GLY A 121 -6.13 4.45 12.83
CA GLY A 121 -5.89 4.55 14.27
C GLY A 121 -5.28 3.29 14.88
N ASP A 122 -4.58 3.45 16.01
CA ASP A 122 -3.70 2.44 16.59
C ASP A 122 -4.39 1.09 16.83
N LYS A 123 -5.61 1.10 17.39
CA LYS A 123 -6.39 -0.13 17.64
C LYS A 123 -6.69 -0.93 16.37
N ILE A 124 -6.98 -0.23 15.26
CA ILE A 124 -7.26 -0.88 13.99
C ILE A 124 -5.96 -1.39 13.39
N VAL A 125 -4.87 -0.63 13.48
CA VAL A 125 -3.54 -1.06 13.02
C VAL A 125 -3.09 -2.33 13.76
N GLU A 126 -3.24 -2.39 15.08
CA GLU A 126 -2.98 -3.59 15.87
C GLU A 126 -3.84 -4.77 15.40
N ALA A 127 -5.13 -4.57 15.17
CA ALA A 127 -6.03 -5.62 14.66
C ALA A 127 -5.67 -6.11 13.25
N ILE A 128 -5.15 -5.22 12.38
CA ILE A 128 -4.63 -5.57 11.04
C ILE A 128 -3.39 -6.46 11.17
N VAL A 129 -2.44 -6.07 12.03
CA VAL A 129 -1.21 -6.84 12.29
C VAL A 129 -1.54 -8.20 12.91
N ASP A 130 -2.45 -8.24 13.88
CA ASP A 130 -2.89 -9.48 14.50
C ASP A 130 -3.67 -10.39 13.54
N ALA A 131 -4.17 -9.86 12.42
CA ALA A 131 -4.77 -10.63 11.33
C ALA A 131 -3.72 -11.20 10.37
N GLY A 132 -2.45 -10.91 10.58
CA GLY A 132 -1.32 -11.44 9.80
C GLY A 132 -0.81 -10.51 8.69
N VAL A 133 -1.28 -9.25 8.64
CA VAL A 133 -0.88 -8.30 7.59
C VAL A 133 0.38 -7.55 8.02
N ASP A 134 1.45 -7.68 7.24
CA ASP A 134 2.68 -6.91 7.43
C ASP A 134 2.61 -5.57 6.68
N LEU A 135 2.08 -4.55 7.36
CA LEU A 135 1.97 -3.20 6.80
C LEU A 135 3.34 -2.55 6.52
N ASP A 136 4.37 -2.92 7.27
CA ASP A 136 5.72 -2.36 7.12
C ASP A 136 6.38 -2.92 5.86
N GLN A 137 6.18 -4.21 5.58
CA GLN A 137 6.59 -4.81 4.31
C GLN A 137 5.92 -4.11 3.12
N ILE A 138 4.61 -3.85 3.17
CA ILE A 138 3.90 -3.15 2.09
C ILE A 138 4.49 -1.74 1.87
N GLU A 139 4.81 -1.03 2.94
CA GLU A 139 5.42 0.30 2.91
C GLU A 139 6.82 0.28 2.28
N VAL A 140 7.66 -0.69 2.64
CA VAL A 140 8.99 -0.90 2.07
C VAL A 140 8.91 -1.21 0.57
N GLU A 141 7.98 -2.09 0.17
CA GLU A 141 7.76 -2.45 -1.23
C GLU A 141 7.31 -1.24 -2.06
N GLN A 142 6.40 -0.42 -1.52
CA GLN A 142 5.96 0.83 -2.12
C GLN A 142 7.14 1.79 -2.34
N HIS A 143 8.00 1.96 -1.32
CA HIS A 143 9.18 2.81 -1.43
C HIS A 143 10.14 2.31 -2.52
N HIS A 144 10.39 1.01 -2.58
CA HIS A 144 11.23 0.42 -3.62
C HIS A 144 10.62 0.53 -5.02
N ALA A 145 9.30 0.36 -5.16
CA ALA A 145 8.60 0.53 -6.42
C ALA A 145 8.74 1.96 -6.96
N TYR A 146 8.57 2.96 -6.09
CA TYR A 146 8.79 4.37 -6.42
C TYR A 146 10.23 4.64 -6.89
N MET A 147 11.23 4.19 -6.11
CA MET A 147 12.64 4.38 -6.44
C MET A 147 13.04 3.73 -7.79
N ARG A 148 12.55 2.52 -8.07
CA ARG A 148 12.81 1.82 -9.35
C ARG A 148 12.27 2.59 -10.55
N LYS A 149 11.10 3.22 -10.43
CA LYS A 149 10.48 3.98 -11.52
C LYS A 149 11.17 5.34 -11.73
N ASN A 150 11.54 6.04 -10.66
CA ASN A 150 12.32 7.27 -10.75
C ASN A 150 13.68 7.07 -11.42
N ARG A 151 14.37 5.96 -11.13
CA ARG A 151 15.62 5.60 -11.82
C ARG A 151 15.41 5.36 -13.31
N LYS A 152 14.29 4.76 -13.71
CA LYS A 152 13.95 4.59 -15.14
C LYS A 152 13.61 5.91 -15.83
N LYS A 153 12.96 6.86 -15.14
CA LYS A 153 12.66 8.19 -15.70
C LYS A 153 13.92 9.01 -15.94
N THR A 154 14.85 9.03 -14.98
CA THR A 154 16.15 9.71 -15.11
C THR A 154 16.99 9.12 -16.23
N VAL A 155 17.05 7.78 -16.36
CA VAL A 155 17.73 7.11 -17.48
C VAL A 155 17.08 7.37 -18.84
N LYS A 156 15.75 7.59 -18.90
CA LYS A 156 15.06 7.92 -20.16
C LYS A 156 15.17 9.39 -20.54
N GLN A 157 15.24 10.31 -19.58
CA GLN A 157 15.35 11.75 -19.82
C GLN A 157 16.81 12.20 -20.03
N GLY A 158 17.76 11.56 -19.36
CA GLY A 158 19.18 11.68 -19.68
C GLY A 158 19.53 10.74 -20.82
N GLY A 159 19.49 11.21 -22.06
CA GLY A 159 19.94 10.46 -23.23
C GLY A 159 21.45 10.18 -23.27
N GLN A 160 22.02 9.63 -22.19
CA GLN A 160 23.40 9.18 -22.13
C GLN A 160 23.48 7.81 -21.48
N SER A 161 24.12 6.91 -22.22
CA SER A 161 24.41 5.52 -21.90
C SER A 161 25.39 5.41 -20.73
N GLU A 162 24.90 5.68 -19.52
CA GLU A 162 25.58 5.21 -18.32
C GLU A 162 25.14 3.77 -18.05
N ASN A 163 26.10 2.85 -18.16
CA ASN A 163 25.90 1.45 -17.82
C ASN A 163 25.53 1.35 -16.33
N LEU A 164 24.89 0.25 -15.92
CA LEU A 164 24.45 -0.01 -14.52
C LEU A 164 25.51 0.15 -13.43
N LEU A 165 26.79 0.29 -13.80
CA LEU A 165 27.96 0.46 -12.94
C LEU A 165 28.50 1.90 -12.89
N GLY A 166 27.83 2.88 -13.53
CA GLY A 166 28.23 4.29 -13.49
C GLY A 166 29.41 4.65 -14.40
N TYR A 167 29.74 3.82 -15.40
CA TYR A 167 30.74 4.15 -16.40
C TYR A 167 30.10 4.80 -17.63
N THR A 168 30.74 5.87 -18.14
CA THR A 168 30.46 6.45 -19.46
C THR A 168 31.53 6.00 -20.46
N TRP A 169 31.16 5.75 -21.72
CA TRP A 169 32.13 5.42 -22.78
C TRP A 169 33.22 6.50 -22.93
N GLY A 170 32.91 7.76 -22.62
CA GLY A 170 33.87 8.87 -22.62
C GLY A 170 35.00 8.73 -21.57
N GLY A 171 34.80 7.94 -20.51
CA GLY A 171 35.85 7.59 -19.54
C GLY A 171 36.63 6.32 -19.88
N VAL A 172 36.14 5.52 -20.83
CA VAL A 172 36.77 4.25 -21.24
C VAL A 172 37.56 4.39 -22.55
N SER A 173 37.26 5.42 -23.36
CA SER A 173 37.91 5.66 -24.65
C SER A 173 38.78 6.92 -24.67
N ARG A 174 39.95 6.86 -24.05
CA ARG A 174 41.08 7.68 -24.53
C ARG A 174 42.40 6.93 -24.34
N TRP A 175 42.60 5.93 -25.19
CA TRP A 175 43.92 5.32 -25.38
C TRP A 175 44.68 6.19 -26.38
N GLU A 176 45.56 7.07 -25.89
CA GLU A 176 46.48 7.79 -26.76
C GLU A 176 47.76 6.97 -26.95
N HIS A 177 47.92 6.36 -28.13
CA HIS A 177 49.18 5.74 -28.51
C HIS A 177 50.09 6.80 -29.13
N LYS A 178 51.10 7.25 -28.37
CA LYS A 178 52.16 8.09 -28.94
C LYS A 178 53.06 7.23 -29.83
N GLU A 179 53.20 7.59 -31.11
CA GLU A 179 54.13 6.91 -32.02
C GLU A 179 55.54 6.90 -31.43
N GLY A 180 56.06 5.69 -31.16
CA GLY A 180 57.37 5.46 -30.53
C GLY A 180 57.33 4.90 -29.09
N SER A 181 56.16 4.84 -28.44
CA SER A 181 56.02 4.22 -27.12
C SER A 181 55.75 2.71 -27.21
N LYS A 182 56.40 1.90 -26.36
CA LYS A 182 56.10 0.46 -26.21
C LYS A 182 54.96 0.16 -25.22
N TYR A 183 54.41 1.18 -24.56
CA TYR A 183 53.36 1.05 -23.56
C TYR A 183 52.29 2.11 -23.74
N CYS A 184 51.05 1.71 -23.50
CA CYS A 184 49.93 2.63 -23.40
C CYS A 184 49.84 3.16 -21.96
N THR A 185 49.52 4.44 -21.80
CA THR A 185 49.31 5.09 -20.50
C THR A 185 47.86 5.57 -20.38
N LEU A 186 47.32 5.49 -19.15
CA LEU A 186 46.00 5.97 -18.72
C LEU A 186 45.93 7.51 -18.69
#